data_AF-A0A658NMD6-F1
#
_entry.id   AF-A0A658NMD6-F1
#
_cell.length_a   1.000
_cell.length_b   1.000
_cell.length_c   1.000
_cell.angle_alpha   90.00
_cell.angle_beta   90.00
_cell.angle_gamma   90.00
#
_symmetry.space_group_name_H-M   'P 1'
#
loop_
_entity.id
_entity.type
_entity.pdbx_description
1 polymer ?
#
loop_
_entity_poly.entity_id
_entity_poly.type
_entity_poly.pdbx_seq_one_letter_code
_entity_poly.pdbx_strand_id
1 'polypeptide(L)'
;NDWTIPYQAGTDAIMVNTEAVTELPTSFADLWNPEYAGRMVFLDDSRAVIGFTLLTLGYDPNTQDPAQLEEAKARLAELTPNVKLFDSDS
;
A
#
# COMPACT_ATOMS: atom_id res chain seq x y z
N ASN A 1 -24.86 9.65 14.70
CA ASN A 1 -23.54 9.20 15.19
C ASN A 1 -23.75 8.84 16.64
N ASP A 2 -24.40 7.69 16.84
CA ASP A 2 -25.12 7.42 18.10
C ASP A 2 -24.32 6.46 19.00
N TRP A 3 -23.26 5.87 18.45
CA TRP A 3 -22.46 4.82 19.08
C TRP A 3 -20.95 5.09 19.04
N THR A 4 -20.51 6.15 18.37
CA THR A 4 -19.08 6.41 18.14
C THR A 4 -18.77 7.90 18.27
N ILE A 5 -17.61 8.23 18.85
CA ILE A 5 -17.05 9.58 18.85
C ILE A 5 -15.65 9.48 18.23
N PRO A 6 -15.31 10.29 17.20
CA PRO A 6 -13.97 10.28 16.64
C PRO A 6 -12.95 10.61 17.73
N TYR A 7 -11.99 9.72 17.93
CA TYR A 7 -10.92 9.91 18.90
C TYR A 7 -9.64 10.41 18.23
N GLN A 8 -9.20 9.71 17.18
CA GLN A 8 -8.04 10.07 16.37
C GLN A 8 -8.34 9.81 14.90
N ALA A 9 -7.64 10.55 14.04
CA ALA A 9 -7.66 10.37 12.59
C ALA A 9 -6.23 10.48 12.06
N GLY A 10 -5.97 9.80 10.95
CA GLY A 10 -4.66 9.74 10.32
C GLY A 10 -4.78 9.33 8.87
N THR A 11 -3.63 9.20 8.21
CA THR A 11 -3.53 8.76 6.81
C THR A 11 -2.28 7.92 6.67
N ASP A 12 -2.39 6.84 5.93
CA ASP A 12 -1.24 6.01 5.55
C ASP A 12 -0.55 6.65 4.33
N ALA A 13 0.77 6.74 4.39
CA ALA A 13 1.57 7.38 3.34
C ALA A 13 2.90 6.66 3.13
N ILE A 14 3.52 6.91 1.98
CA ILE A 14 4.86 6.41 1.68
C ILE A 14 5.87 7.23 2.49
N MET A 15 6.60 6.56 3.37
CA MET A 15 7.70 7.15 4.15
C MET A 15 9.04 6.70 3.57
N VAL A 16 9.96 7.64 3.39
CA VAL A 16 11.22 7.39 2.67
C VAL A 16 12.41 7.84 3.52
N ASN A 17 13.43 6.98 3.63
CA ASN A 17 14.74 7.39 4.13
C ASN A 17 15.50 8.11 3.01
N THR A 18 15.55 9.45 3.09
CA THR A 18 16.16 10.32 2.07
C THR A 18 17.69 10.27 2.01
N GLU A 19 18.35 9.65 3.00
CA GLU A 19 19.79 9.36 2.93
C GLU A 19 20.08 8.14 2.04
N ALA A 20 19.11 7.25 1.87
CA ALA A 20 19.26 5.97 1.16
C ALA A 20 18.52 5.92 -0.20
N VAL A 21 17.58 6.83 -0.44
CA VAL A 21 16.78 6.91 -1.65
C VAL A 21 16.82 8.35 -2.18
N THR A 22 17.47 8.53 -3.32
CA THR A 22 17.64 9.85 -3.96
C THR A 22 16.50 10.17 -4.93
N GLU A 23 15.96 9.15 -5.62
CA GLU A 23 14.79 9.29 -6.48
C GLU A 23 13.54 8.96 -5.67
N LEU A 24 12.83 10.01 -5.25
CA LEU A 24 11.67 9.89 -4.37
C LEU A 24 10.45 9.37 -5.14
N PRO A 25 9.74 8.35 -4.63
CA PRO A 25 8.45 7.96 -5.18
C PRO A 25 7.45 9.10 -5.00
N THR A 26 6.61 9.30 -6.02
CA THR A 26 5.57 10.34 -6.06
C THR A 26 4.16 9.73 -6.03
N SER A 27 4.06 8.42 -6.21
CA SER A 27 2.80 7.68 -6.22
C SER A 27 2.98 6.24 -5.71
N PHE A 28 1.88 5.59 -5.31
CA PHE A 28 1.89 4.15 -5.00
C PHE A 28 2.25 3.27 -6.20
N ALA A 29 2.06 3.75 -7.44
CA ALA A 29 2.47 3.00 -8.62
C ALA A 29 3.99 2.83 -8.70
N ASP A 30 4.75 3.76 -8.12
CA ASP A 30 6.21 3.72 -8.09
C ASP A 30 6.75 2.56 -7.25
N LEU A 31 5.93 1.94 -6.39
CA LEU A 31 6.33 0.77 -5.58
C LEU A 31 6.69 -0.46 -6.43
N TRP A 32 6.26 -0.52 -7.69
CA TRP A 32 6.67 -1.56 -8.65
C TRP A 32 7.99 -1.25 -9.36
N ASN A 33 8.66 -0.14 -9.04
CA ASN A 33 10.00 0.14 -9.55
C ASN A 33 10.99 -0.91 -9.03
N PRO A 34 11.73 -1.62 -9.91
CA PRO A 34 12.72 -2.62 -9.49
C PRO A 34 13.81 -2.08 -8.56
N GLU A 35 14.07 -0.76 -8.54
CA GLU A 35 15.02 -0.14 -7.60
C GLU A 35 14.64 -0.36 -6.12
N TYR A 36 13.34 -0.49 -5.83
CA TYR A 36 12.83 -0.66 -4.47
C TYR A 36 12.73 -2.13 -4.04
N ALA A 37 13.03 -3.08 -4.94
CA ALA A 37 12.91 -4.51 -4.65
C ALA A 37 13.80 -4.94 -3.47
N GLY A 38 13.20 -5.60 -2.48
CA GLY A 38 13.86 -6.05 -1.25
C GLY A 38 14.17 -4.93 -0.25
N ARG A 39 13.69 -3.71 -0.49
CA ARG A 39 13.96 -2.51 0.34
C ARG A 39 12.71 -1.93 1.01
N MET A 40 11.53 -2.45 0.71
CA MET A 40 10.24 -1.94 1.22
C MET A 40 9.77 -2.69 2.47
N VAL A 41 9.18 -1.96 3.41
CA VAL A 41 8.43 -2.51 4.56
C VAL A 41 7.00 -2.00 4.44
N PHE A 42 6.02 -2.90 4.49
CA PHE A 42 4.60 -2.55 4.40
C PHE A 42 3.90 -2.73 5.75
N LEU A 43 2.77 -2.04 5.91
CA LEU A 43 1.86 -2.29 7.01
C LEU A 43 1.35 -3.73 6.94
N ASP A 44 1.28 -4.41 8.08
CA ASP A 44 0.49 -5.63 8.23
C ASP A 44 -1.01 -5.28 8.38
N ASP A 45 -1.55 -4.57 7.39
CA ASP A 45 -2.97 -4.24 7.27
C ASP A 45 -3.43 -4.53 5.83
N SER A 46 -4.26 -5.57 5.70
CA SER A 46 -4.80 -5.99 4.40
C SER A 46 -5.57 -4.90 3.65
N ARG A 47 -6.33 -4.03 4.34
CA ARG A 47 -7.12 -2.98 3.70
C ARG A 47 -6.23 -1.86 3.19
N ALA A 48 -5.20 -1.48 3.94
CA ALA A 48 -4.22 -0.50 3.47
C ALA A 48 -3.49 -1.02 2.22
N VAL A 49 -3.01 -2.27 2.28
CA VAL A 49 -2.23 -2.89 1.19
C VAL A 49 -3.05 -3.10 -0.08
N ILE A 50 -4.26 -3.65 0.06
CA ILE A 50 -5.18 -3.83 -1.07
C ILE A 50 -5.66 -2.47 -1.58
N GLY A 51 -5.99 -1.54 -0.68
CA GLY A 51 -6.50 -0.22 -1.01
C GLY A 51 -5.54 0.59 -1.86
N PHE A 52 -4.25 0.67 -1.49
CA PHE A 52 -3.29 1.39 -2.33
C PHE A 52 -3.09 0.70 -3.68
N THR A 53 -3.15 -0.64 -3.72
CA THR A 53 -3.03 -1.38 -4.98
C THR A 53 -4.19 -1.05 -5.92
N LEU A 54 -5.42 -1.04 -5.41
CA LEU A 54 -6.61 -0.63 -6.17
C LEU A 54 -6.48 0.79 -6.72
N LEU A 55 -5.92 1.72 -5.92
CA LEU A 55 -5.64 3.08 -6.38
C LEU A 55 -4.66 3.09 -7.56
N THR A 56 -3.64 2.24 -7.58
CA THR A 56 -2.71 2.14 -8.73
C THR A 56 -3.36 1.61 -10.00
N LEU A 57 -4.42 0.81 -9.87
CA LEU A 57 -5.22 0.29 -10.98
C LEU A 57 -6.33 1.27 -11.41
N GLY A 58 -6.49 2.40 -10.72
CA GLY A 58 -7.52 3.40 -10.99
C GLY A 58 -8.90 3.04 -10.43
N TYR A 59 -8.96 2.09 -9.49
CA TYR A 59 -10.21 1.65 -8.85
C TYR A 59 -10.48 2.34 -7.52
N ASP A 60 -11.74 2.25 -7.05
CA ASP A 60 -12.11 2.69 -5.71
C ASP A 60 -11.45 1.76 -4.67
N PRO A 61 -10.70 2.28 -3.68
CA PRO A 61 -10.08 1.46 -2.64
C PRO A 61 -11.09 0.70 -1.77
N ASN A 62 -12.37 1.06 -1.83
CA ASN A 62 -13.49 0.40 -1.14
C ASN A 62 -14.36 -0.44 -2.08
N THR A 63 -13.88 -0.76 -3.29
CA THR A 63 -14.63 -1.57 -4.25
C THR A 63 -15.03 -2.93 -3.66
N GLN A 64 -16.21 -3.40 -4.07
CA GLN A 64 -16.71 -4.74 -3.76
C GLN A 64 -16.82 -5.59 -5.03
N ASP A 65 -16.36 -5.08 -6.18
CA ASP A 65 -16.40 -5.79 -7.45
C ASP A 65 -15.37 -6.93 -7.45
N PRO A 66 -15.81 -8.21 -7.51
CA PRO A 66 -14.89 -9.34 -7.48
C PRO A 66 -13.86 -9.33 -8.62
N ALA A 67 -14.18 -8.76 -9.78
CA ALA A 67 -13.26 -8.70 -10.92
C ALA A 67 -12.09 -7.74 -10.62
N GLN A 68 -12.39 -6.56 -10.06
CA GLN A 68 -11.36 -5.59 -9.65
C GLN A 68 -10.48 -6.14 -8.53
N LEU A 69 -11.08 -6.89 -7.60
CA LEU A 69 -10.34 -7.53 -6.51
C LEU A 69 -9.41 -8.65 -6.98
N GLU A 70 -9.82 -9.46 -7.96
CA GLU A 70 -8.94 -10.47 -8.56
C GLU A 70 -7.77 -9.83 -9.35
N GLU A 71 -8.01 -8.70 -10.04
CA GLU A 71 -6.93 -7.95 -10.70
C GLU A 71 -5.95 -7.36 -9.68
N ALA A 72 -6.45 -6.75 -8.60
CA ALA A 72 -5.62 -6.23 -7.52
C ALA A 72 -4.77 -7.33 -6.86
N LYS A 73 -5.34 -8.53 -6.66
CA LYS A 73 -4.62 -9.70 -6.16
C LYS A 73 -3.49 -10.14 -7.09
N ALA A 74 -3.74 -10.20 -8.41
CA ALA A 74 -2.70 -10.51 -9.37
C ALA A 74 -1.58 -9.47 -9.34
N ARG A 75 -1.94 -8.18 -9.28
CA ARG A 75 -0.99 -7.07 -9.19
C ARG A 75 -0.15 -7.12 -7.92
N LEU A 76 -0.77 -7.42 -6.77
CA LEU A 76 -0.08 -7.62 -5.49
C LEU A 76 0.87 -8.81 -5.52
N ALA A 77 0.50 -9.92 -6.18
CA ALA A 77 1.37 -11.09 -6.28
C ALA A 77 2.70 -10.78 -6.99
N GLU A 78 2.73 -9.79 -7.88
CA GLU A 78 3.96 -9.29 -8.50
C GLU A 78 4.83 -8.48 -7.52
N LEU A 79 4.19 -7.76 -6.59
CA LEU A 79 4.86 -6.88 -5.64
C LEU A 79 5.38 -7.61 -4.40
N THR A 80 4.62 -8.58 -3.88
CA THR A 80 4.93 -9.28 -2.62
C THR A 80 6.36 -9.83 -2.54
N PRO A 81 6.95 -10.44 -3.59
CA PRO A 81 8.34 -10.92 -3.55
C PRO A 81 9.38 -9.81 -3.32
N ASN A 82 9.02 -8.55 -3.60
CA ASN A 82 9.86 -7.38 -3.47
C ASN A 82 9.71 -6.68 -2.11
N VAL A 83 8.78 -7.13 -1.26
CA VAL A 83 8.56 -6.61 0.09
C VAL A 83 9.45 -7.35 1.08
N LYS A 84 10.20 -6.61 1.89
CA LYS A 84 11.14 -7.17 2.87
C LYS A 84 10.44 -7.67 4.14
N LEU A 85 9.41 -6.95 4.59
CA LEU A 85 8.71 -7.22 5.84
C LEU A 85 7.31 -6.59 5.80
N PHE A 86 6.37 -7.24 6.49
CA PHE A 86 5.08 -6.66 6.88
C PHE A 86 5.12 -6.44 8.40
N ASP A 87 4.86 -5.22 8.85
CA ASP A 87 4.91 -4.86 10.27
C ASP A 87 3.97 -3.68 10.59
N SER A 88 3.29 -3.77 11.73
CA SER A 88 2.38 -2.75 12.26
C SER A 88 2.51 -2.57 13.78
N ASP A 89 3.29 -3.42 14.46
CA ASP A 89 3.28 -3.56 15.92
C ASP A 89 4.53 -3.00 16.60
N SER A 90 5.52 -2.54 15.82
CA SER A 90 6.82 -2.04 16.32
C SER A 90 6.86 -0.53 16.56
#